data_AF-A0A4R0PIY7-F1
#
_entry.id   AF-A0A4R0PIY7-F1
#
_cell.length_a   1.000
_cell.length_b   1.000
_cell.length_c   1.000
_cell.angle_alpha   90.00
_cell.angle_beta   90.00
_cell.angle_gamma   90.00
#
_symmetry.space_group_name_H-M   'P 1'
#
loop_
_entity.id
_entity.type
_entity.pdbx_description
1 polymer ?
#
loop_
_entity_poly.entity_id
_entity_poly.type
_entity_poly.pdbx_seq_one_letter_code
_entity_poly.pdbx_strand_id
1 'polypeptide(L)'
;MSISWGYSPKIEKYIPLAEFPADQYLIIAKQAIENLGWSLSHVSESGLIAYTPISFQSYSEEISIRIHGNFAVVKSECVGIQMLFNDYGKNDLNLEKFFHEFEYVEFHLKDVWEENLSKFHQFIATQDDRYFEKAPLATKNKIKNVLFLFFPQKGYTATPILVLINVFYYLALVLFSIVYLRYQFVRNGSSYDPDFIEELKKIALNFGVNQRNLVLGGEYWRLITYQFIHGSKSHLFFNMYALIYLGLMIENKLGWRKYLFIYLVSGICGGLVSLIFHQEGVMMGASGAIMGLYGAFIALLITKSFEPKATRALLVSTLIVSLLVLVNGAFGKRVDNAAHIGGFVSGFIFTYLLNYKWDKAFEVKTWARYAVSMPLFLMFFSGVIYFNPKYGTEEYRKLSDTFNGNLRSLNGIMNLKVSLPKDVKLASIKQDGIIPTERNLVVVKQMQALNLKPEDVKERDEKIKLSKASYRAVMLMYRDIKADSTYRYSKQTSTAIGSVFEILYK
;
A
#
# COMPACT_ATOMS: atom_id res chain seq x y z
N MET A 1 28.58 21.54 -11.80
CA MET A 1 27.52 20.61 -11.37
C MET A 1 28.09 19.51 -10.51
N SER A 2 28.14 19.77 -9.20
CA SER A 2 28.30 18.76 -8.17
C SER A 2 26.92 18.12 -7.88
N ILE A 3 26.88 16.80 -7.66
CA ILE A 3 25.65 16.08 -7.28
C ILE A 3 25.70 15.81 -5.78
N SER A 4 24.68 16.25 -5.05
CA SER A 4 24.53 15.96 -3.62
C SER A 4 23.66 14.72 -3.41
N TRP A 5 24.08 13.88 -2.48
CA TRP A 5 23.36 12.66 -2.07
C TRP A 5 22.95 12.77 -0.60
N GLY A 6 21.76 12.27 -0.28
CA GLY A 6 21.29 12.21 1.09
C GLY A 6 19.78 12.26 1.23
N TYR A 7 19.32 12.18 2.46
CA TYR A 7 17.90 12.26 2.81
C TYR A 7 17.25 13.56 2.31
N SER A 8 18.00 14.66 2.40
CA SER A 8 17.61 15.96 1.88
C SER A 8 18.85 16.52 1.20
N PRO A 9 19.08 16.14 -0.07
CA PRO A 9 20.23 16.58 -0.83
C PRO A 9 20.35 18.10 -0.74
N LYS A 10 21.52 18.56 -0.34
CA LYS A 10 21.79 19.97 -0.08
C LYS A 10 23.21 20.33 -0.46
N ILE A 11 23.41 21.60 -0.77
CA ILE A 11 24.71 22.20 -0.94
C ILE A 11 24.78 23.43 -0.04
N GLU A 12 25.87 23.55 0.70
CA GLU A 12 26.15 24.64 1.63
C GLU A 12 27.45 25.32 1.19
N LYS A 13 27.44 26.65 1.13
CA LYS A 13 28.63 27.47 0.92
C LYS A 13 28.82 28.39 2.13
N TYR A 14 30.04 28.43 2.65
CA TYR A 14 30.44 29.28 3.76
C TYR A 14 31.14 30.51 3.20
N ILE A 15 30.51 31.67 3.34
CA ILE A 15 31.02 32.94 2.82
C ILE A 15 31.57 33.76 4.00
N PRO A 16 32.87 34.06 4.05
CA PRO A 16 33.43 34.93 5.08
C PRO A 16 32.94 36.36 4.83
N LEU A 17 32.39 36.99 5.86
CA LEU A 17 31.90 38.37 5.77
C LEU A 17 33.04 39.39 5.97
N ALA A 18 34.05 39.07 6.77
CA ALA A 18 35.17 39.98 7.08
C ALA A 18 34.67 41.33 7.62
N GLU A 19 34.83 42.42 6.87
CA GLU A 19 34.32 43.76 7.23
C GLU A 19 32.93 44.05 6.63
N PHE A 20 32.38 43.12 5.83
CA PHE A 20 31.10 43.28 5.17
C PHE A 20 29.95 43.12 6.18
N PRO A 21 29.12 44.15 6.42
CA PRO A 21 28.04 44.09 7.39
C PRO A 21 27.01 43.01 7.07
N ALA A 22 26.59 42.27 8.09
CA ALA A 22 25.64 41.15 7.92
C ALA A 22 24.26 41.59 7.42
N ASP A 23 23.80 42.77 7.84
CA ASP A 23 22.54 43.35 7.39
C ASP A 23 22.58 43.75 5.91
N GLN A 24 23.68 44.36 5.45
CA GLN A 24 23.90 44.63 4.03
C GLN A 24 23.88 43.34 3.20
N TYR A 25 24.50 42.27 3.71
CA TYR A 25 24.48 40.96 3.05
C TYR A 25 23.05 40.42 2.89
N LEU A 26 22.24 40.53 3.94
CA LEU A 26 20.85 40.08 3.91
C LEU A 26 19.96 40.96 3.01
N ILE A 27 20.23 42.25 2.88
CA ILE A 27 19.53 43.16 1.96
C ILE A 27 19.82 42.76 0.50
N ILE A 28 21.08 42.58 0.13
CA ILE A 28 21.48 42.14 -1.22
C ILE A 28 20.85 40.79 -1.51
N ALA A 29 21.00 39.85 -0.58
CA ALA A 29 20.47 38.51 -0.75
C ALA A 29 18.94 38.51 -0.92
N LYS A 30 18.22 39.32 -0.15
CA LYS A 30 16.77 39.49 -0.29
C LYS A 30 16.42 40.01 -1.69
N GLN A 31 17.10 41.05 -2.17
CA GLN A 31 16.82 41.64 -3.47
C GLN A 31 17.17 40.67 -4.62
N ALA A 32 18.29 39.94 -4.51
CA ALA A 32 18.67 38.91 -5.48
C ALA A 32 17.61 37.80 -5.57
N ILE A 33 17.08 37.35 -4.42
CA ILE A 33 15.98 36.38 -4.36
C ILE A 33 14.72 36.91 -5.06
N GLU A 34 14.37 38.18 -4.83
CA GLU A 34 13.22 38.82 -5.46
C GLU A 34 13.40 38.96 -6.99
N ASN A 35 14.60 39.34 -7.45
CA ASN A 35 14.94 39.43 -8.88
C ASN A 35 14.86 38.08 -9.59
N LEU A 36 15.28 37.00 -8.92
CA LEU A 36 15.18 35.63 -9.43
C LEU A 36 13.72 35.10 -9.48
N GLY A 37 12.74 35.89 -9.01
CA GLY A 37 11.34 35.50 -8.91
C GLY A 37 11.11 34.42 -7.84
N TRP A 38 12.02 34.29 -6.88
CA TRP A 38 11.90 33.32 -5.80
C TRP A 38 11.03 33.87 -4.68
N SER A 39 10.34 32.97 -3.99
CA SER A 39 9.31 33.35 -3.03
C SER A 39 9.88 33.51 -1.61
N LEU A 40 10.19 34.75 -1.21
CA LEU A 40 10.74 35.10 0.10
C LEU A 40 9.82 34.70 1.27
N SER A 41 10.18 33.67 2.03
CA SER A 41 9.36 33.09 3.10
C SER A 41 9.49 33.85 4.42
N HIS A 42 10.72 34.11 4.84
CA HIS A 42 11.01 34.74 6.13
C HIS A 42 12.36 35.47 6.05
N VAL A 43 12.48 36.57 6.78
CA VAL A 43 13.70 37.36 6.94
C VAL A 43 13.77 37.83 8.37
N SER A 44 14.98 37.86 8.93
CA SER A 44 15.28 38.22 10.31
C SER A 44 16.71 38.76 10.38
N GLU A 45 17.14 39.22 11.55
CA GLU A 45 18.55 39.58 11.79
C GLU A 45 19.50 38.38 11.62
N SER A 46 19.04 37.17 11.96
CA SER A 46 19.87 35.96 11.90
C SER A 46 19.94 35.31 10.52
N GLY A 47 19.15 35.79 9.55
CA GLY A 47 19.11 35.20 8.22
C GLY A 47 17.80 35.36 7.45
N LEU A 48 17.70 34.67 6.32
CA LEU A 48 16.49 34.60 5.50
C LEU A 48 16.24 33.21 4.92
N ILE A 49 14.99 32.97 4.52
CA ILE A 49 14.55 31.75 3.82
C ILE A 49 13.71 32.17 2.61
N ALA A 50 13.94 31.53 1.47
CA ALA A 50 13.12 31.63 0.27
C ALA A 50 12.93 30.26 -0.38
N TYR A 51 11.99 30.19 -1.33
CA TYR A 51 11.77 28.98 -2.11
C TYR A 51 11.77 29.27 -3.60
N THR A 52 12.43 28.40 -4.36
CA THR A 52 12.42 28.46 -5.83
C THR A 52 11.01 28.17 -6.39
N PRO A 53 10.72 28.58 -7.64
CA PRO A 53 9.47 28.23 -8.30
C PRO A 53 9.39 26.73 -8.61
N ILE A 54 8.17 26.20 -8.68
CA ILE A 54 7.92 24.83 -9.13
C ILE A 54 8.11 24.76 -10.66
N SER A 55 8.98 23.86 -11.11
CA SER A 55 9.28 23.55 -12.51
C SER A 55 9.74 22.10 -12.65
N PHE A 56 9.92 21.62 -13.89
CA PHE A 56 10.52 20.30 -14.13
C PHE A 56 11.96 20.16 -13.59
N GLN A 57 12.66 21.29 -13.41
CA GLN A 57 14.04 21.35 -12.94
C GLN A 57 14.16 21.77 -11.47
N SER A 58 13.07 22.12 -10.78
CA SER A 58 13.11 22.68 -9.42
C SER A 58 11.74 22.48 -8.75
N TYR A 59 11.67 21.73 -7.65
CA TYR A 59 10.41 21.42 -6.94
C TYR A 59 10.25 22.25 -5.67
N SER A 60 10.43 23.57 -5.77
CA SER A 60 10.36 24.49 -4.64
C SER A 60 11.43 24.22 -3.58
N GLU A 61 12.68 24.12 -4.02
CA GLU A 61 13.88 24.00 -3.20
C GLU A 61 13.98 25.18 -2.23
N GLU A 62 14.39 24.87 -1.01
CA GLU A 62 14.62 25.82 0.05
C GLU A 62 15.99 26.48 -0.16
N ILE A 63 16.00 27.80 -0.12
CA ILE A 63 17.20 28.62 -0.09
C ILE A 63 17.23 29.25 1.30
N SER A 64 18.25 28.90 2.10
CA SER A 64 18.42 29.46 3.43
C SER A 64 19.78 30.13 3.55
N ILE A 65 19.78 31.32 4.15
CA ILE A 65 20.97 32.10 4.43
C ILE A 65 20.97 32.35 5.93
N ARG A 66 22.03 31.93 6.60
CA ARG A 66 22.17 32.08 8.06
C ARG A 66 23.46 32.80 8.38
N ILE A 67 23.36 33.84 9.21
CA ILE A 67 24.52 34.56 9.71
C ILE A 67 24.97 33.88 11.01
N HIS A 68 26.22 33.40 11.01
CA HIS A 68 26.83 32.73 12.15
C HIS A 68 28.22 33.32 12.41
N GLY A 69 28.32 34.19 13.42
CA GLY A 69 29.57 34.91 13.70
C GLY A 69 29.96 35.77 12.50
N ASN A 70 31.14 35.53 11.93
CA ASN A 70 31.65 36.26 10.76
C ASN A 70 31.43 35.53 9.42
N PHE A 71 30.44 34.62 9.36
CA PHE A 71 30.14 33.85 8.16
C PHE A 71 28.67 33.95 7.79
N ALA A 72 28.40 34.07 6.49
CA ALA A 72 27.11 33.77 5.90
C ALA A 72 27.12 32.33 5.37
N VAL A 73 26.27 31.49 5.92
CA VAL A 73 26.06 30.12 5.46
C VAL A 73 24.89 30.14 4.48
N VAL A 74 25.19 30.02 3.18
CA VAL A 74 24.20 29.98 2.11
C VAL A 74 23.96 28.52 1.73
N LYS A 75 22.70 28.10 1.75
CA LYS A 75 22.29 26.72 1.57
C LYS A 75 21.16 26.62 0.57
N SER A 76 21.28 25.67 -0.36
CA SER A 76 20.17 25.21 -1.22
C SER A 76 19.86 23.75 -0.92
N GLU A 77 18.59 23.44 -0.65
CA GLU A 77 18.16 22.13 -0.19
C GLU A 77 16.79 21.72 -0.76
N CYS A 78 16.62 20.42 -1.05
CA CYS A 78 15.35 19.87 -1.49
C CYS A 78 14.29 19.86 -0.36
N VAL A 79 13.09 20.39 -0.60
CA VAL A 79 12.01 20.45 0.42
C VAL A 79 11.43 19.06 0.75
N GLY A 80 11.39 18.14 -0.21
CA GLY A 80 11.06 16.72 -0.01
C GLY A 80 12.22 15.78 -0.33
N ILE A 81 12.02 14.49 -0.14
CA ILE A 81 12.95 13.47 -0.66
C ILE A 81 12.77 13.39 -2.17
N GLN A 82 13.86 13.55 -2.89
CA GLN A 82 13.92 13.29 -4.32
C GLN A 82 14.14 11.81 -4.59
N MET A 83 13.69 11.36 -5.76
CA MET A 83 13.86 9.96 -6.18
C MET A 83 15.34 9.58 -6.09
N LEU A 84 15.64 8.41 -5.50
CA LEU A 84 17.00 7.91 -5.28
C LEU A 84 17.89 8.76 -4.36
N PHE A 85 17.35 9.69 -3.57
CA PHE A 85 18.12 10.47 -2.59
C PHE A 85 19.23 11.34 -3.20
N ASN A 86 19.04 11.88 -4.41
CA ASN A 86 19.97 12.83 -5.02
C ASN A 86 19.26 14.10 -5.53
N ASP A 87 20.01 15.19 -5.73
CA ASP A 87 19.48 16.45 -6.25
C ASP A 87 19.62 16.61 -7.76
N TYR A 88 20.24 15.65 -8.45
CA TYR A 88 20.58 15.74 -9.87
C TYR A 88 21.34 17.05 -10.25
N GLY A 89 22.11 17.63 -9.31
CA GLY A 89 22.85 18.88 -9.50
C GLY A 89 22.04 20.17 -9.38
N LYS A 90 20.74 20.08 -9.02
CA LYS A 90 19.83 21.24 -8.97
C LYS A 90 20.20 22.27 -7.93
N ASN A 91 20.63 21.83 -6.74
CA ASN A 91 21.00 22.76 -5.67
C ASN A 91 22.25 23.58 -6.04
N ASP A 92 23.17 22.99 -6.80
CA ASP A 92 24.41 23.67 -7.25
C ASP A 92 24.05 24.79 -8.21
N LEU A 93 23.20 24.47 -9.19
CA LEU A 93 22.67 25.42 -10.16
C LEU A 93 21.87 26.55 -9.51
N ASN A 94 21.10 26.24 -8.46
CA ASN A 94 20.36 27.25 -7.70
C ASN A 94 21.33 28.21 -7.01
N LEU A 95 22.39 27.69 -6.36
CA LEU A 95 23.39 28.55 -5.76
C LEU A 95 24.17 29.36 -6.79
N GLU A 96 24.52 28.79 -7.96
CA GLU A 96 25.16 29.54 -9.06
C GLU A 96 24.28 30.72 -9.51
N LYS A 97 22.98 30.51 -9.72
CA LYS A 97 22.02 31.58 -10.06
C LYS A 97 21.94 32.64 -8.96
N PHE A 98 21.89 32.20 -7.70
CA PHE A 98 21.86 33.10 -6.55
C PHE A 98 23.09 33.99 -6.48
N PHE A 99 24.30 33.41 -6.57
CA PHE A 99 25.54 34.19 -6.47
C PHE A 99 25.74 35.12 -7.67
N HIS A 100 25.37 34.70 -8.87
CA HIS A 100 25.42 35.58 -10.05
C HIS A 100 24.49 36.80 -9.89
N GLU A 101 23.27 36.59 -9.40
CA GLU A 101 22.34 37.70 -9.14
C GLU A 101 22.79 38.54 -7.93
N PHE A 102 23.37 37.91 -6.91
CA PHE A 102 23.92 38.60 -5.74
C PHE A 102 25.01 39.59 -6.15
N GLU A 103 25.97 39.17 -6.98
CA GLU A 103 27.03 40.03 -7.51
C GLU A 103 26.47 41.18 -8.36
N TYR A 104 25.46 40.90 -9.18
CA TYR A 104 24.76 41.92 -9.96
C TYR A 104 24.11 42.97 -9.04
N VAL A 105 23.37 42.53 -8.02
CA VAL A 105 22.68 43.41 -7.07
C VAL A 105 23.66 44.20 -6.21
N GLU A 106 24.73 43.57 -5.72
CA GLU A 106 25.80 44.23 -4.95
C GLU A 106 26.46 45.36 -5.75
N PHE A 107 26.70 45.14 -7.04
CA PHE A 107 27.29 46.15 -7.92
C PHE A 107 26.38 47.38 -8.09
N HIS A 108 25.06 47.17 -8.21
CA HIS A 108 24.09 48.23 -8.52
C HIS A 108 23.46 48.91 -7.29
N LEU A 109 23.58 48.34 -6.08
CA LEU A 109 23.05 48.92 -4.84
C LEU A 109 23.98 49.95 -4.18
N LYS A 110 25.20 50.16 -4.72
CA LYS A 110 26.26 50.97 -4.09
C LYS A 110 25.85 52.41 -3.74
N ASP A 111 24.86 52.95 -4.43
CA ASP A 111 24.48 54.36 -4.32
C ASP A 111 23.21 54.63 -3.48
N VAL A 112 22.54 53.61 -2.93
CA VAL A 112 21.20 53.75 -2.27
C VAL A 112 21.11 53.01 -0.92
N TRP A 113 22.22 52.88 -0.19
CA TRP A 113 22.30 52.03 1.02
C TRP A 113 21.49 52.54 2.21
N GLU A 114 21.57 53.83 2.54
CA GLU A 114 21.02 54.35 3.81
C GLU A 114 19.49 54.23 3.91
N GLU A 115 18.78 54.48 2.81
CA GLU A 115 17.32 54.37 2.77
C GLU A 115 16.84 52.91 2.90
N ASN A 116 17.55 51.98 2.24
CA ASN A 116 17.23 50.56 2.28
C ASN A 116 17.54 49.93 3.64
N LEU A 117 18.60 50.38 4.32
CA LEU A 117 18.98 49.89 5.66
C LEU A 117 17.90 50.20 6.69
N SER A 118 17.41 51.45 6.71
CA SER A 118 16.37 51.89 7.65
C SER A 118 15.05 51.12 7.47
N LYS A 119 14.62 50.94 6.21
CA LYS A 119 13.44 50.11 5.87
C LYS A 119 13.62 48.65 6.30
N PHE A 120 14.81 48.10 6.13
CA PHE A 120 15.12 46.72 6.48
C PHE A 120 15.10 46.50 8.00
N HIS A 121 15.76 47.36 8.79
CA HIS A 121 15.75 47.28 10.25
C HIS A 121 14.34 47.39 10.83
N GLN A 122 13.50 48.29 10.28
CA GLN A 122 12.10 48.39 10.71
C GLN A 122 11.30 47.11 10.39
N PHE A 123 11.60 46.46 9.26
CA PHE A 123 10.94 45.23 8.85
C PHE A 123 11.33 44.02 9.72
N ILE A 124 12.63 43.81 9.97
CA ILE A 124 13.14 42.66 10.73
C ILE A 124 12.85 42.75 12.23
N ALA A 125 12.70 43.95 12.80
CA ALA A 125 12.40 44.14 14.23
C ALA A 125 11.09 43.47 14.69
N THR A 126 10.20 43.13 13.75
CA THR A 126 8.92 42.46 14.01
C THR A 126 8.95 40.95 13.75
N GLN A 127 10.09 40.41 13.32
CA GLN A 127 10.23 39.02 12.84
C GLN A 127 10.84 38.11 13.93
N ASP A 128 10.40 36.85 13.98
CA ASP A 128 10.79 35.88 15.02
C ASP A 128 11.74 34.80 14.48
N ASP A 129 12.97 34.77 15.01
CA ASP A 129 14.02 33.79 14.69
C ASP A 129 13.62 32.33 14.96
N ARG A 130 12.57 32.05 15.74
CA ARG A 130 12.06 30.68 15.93
C ARG A 130 11.42 30.11 14.66
N TYR A 131 11.22 30.93 13.62
CA TYR A 131 10.70 30.47 12.33
C TYR A 131 11.56 29.37 11.70
N PHE A 132 12.89 29.47 11.84
CA PHE A 132 13.85 28.50 11.32
C PHE A 132 13.73 27.10 11.97
N GLU A 133 12.99 26.99 13.09
CA GLU A 133 12.77 25.73 13.79
C GLU A 133 11.52 24.94 13.30
N LYS A 134 10.71 25.50 12.37
CA LYS A 134 9.49 24.83 11.87
C LYS A 134 9.81 23.79 10.80
N ALA A 135 9.41 22.52 10.93
CA ALA A 135 9.64 21.57 9.83
C ALA A 135 8.87 21.93 8.52
N PRO A 136 9.41 21.61 7.32
CA PRO A 136 10.54 20.69 7.09
C PRO A 136 11.92 21.23 7.48
N LEU A 137 12.03 22.53 7.76
CA LEU A 137 13.25 23.31 8.04
C LEU A 137 14.13 22.72 9.18
N ALA A 138 13.56 22.11 10.23
CA ALA A 138 14.33 21.67 11.41
C ALA A 138 14.65 20.17 11.53
N THR A 139 13.87 19.28 10.90
CA THR A 139 14.03 17.82 11.09
C THR A 139 15.25 17.27 10.36
N LYS A 140 15.64 17.93 9.27
CA LYS A 140 16.59 17.43 8.27
C LYS A 140 18.05 17.49 8.72
N ASN A 141 18.38 18.44 9.60
CA ASN A 141 19.75 18.62 10.10
C ASN A 141 20.21 17.53 11.10
N LYS A 142 19.34 16.58 11.49
CA LYS A 142 19.66 15.58 12.52
C LYS A 142 20.20 14.24 11.99
N ILE A 143 19.96 13.91 10.72
CA ILE A 143 20.40 12.63 10.13
C ILE A 143 21.63 12.87 9.27
N LYS A 144 22.81 12.61 9.85
CA LYS A 144 24.11 12.89 9.21
C LYS A 144 24.59 11.80 8.23
N ASN A 145 24.01 10.60 8.26
CA ASN A 145 24.43 9.43 7.46
C ASN A 145 23.20 8.56 7.10
N VAL A 146 23.23 7.88 5.96
CA VAL A 146 22.21 6.92 5.50
C VAL A 146 21.95 5.80 6.51
N LEU A 147 22.97 5.34 7.25
CA LEU A 147 22.81 4.29 8.26
C LEU A 147 21.80 4.68 9.36
N PHE A 148 21.72 5.97 9.70
CA PHE A 148 20.81 6.50 10.72
C PHE A 148 19.33 6.36 10.33
N LEU A 149 19.01 6.09 9.05
CA LEU A 149 17.64 5.76 8.63
C LEU A 149 17.13 4.45 9.25
N PHE A 150 18.04 3.59 9.70
CA PHE A 150 17.72 2.28 10.26
C PHE A 150 17.85 2.22 11.79
N PHE A 151 18.15 3.35 12.45
CA PHE A 151 18.30 3.40 13.92
C PHE A 151 17.37 4.44 14.57
N PRO A 152 16.72 4.10 15.70
CA PRO A 152 15.85 5.01 16.43
C PRO A 152 16.55 6.30 16.86
N GLN A 153 15.89 7.43 16.66
CA GLN A 153 16.36 8.77 17.03
C GLN A 153 15.22 9.62 17.61
N LYS A 154 15.59 10.74 18.25
CA LYS A 154 14.62 11.71 18.78
C LYS A 154 13.77 12.30 17.65
N GLY A 155 12.49 11.93 17.62
CA GLY A 155 11.54 12.33 16.58
C GLY A 155 11.48 11.39 15.37
N TYR A 156 12.21 10.27 15.40
CA TYR A 156 12.26 9.24 14.36
C TYR A 156 12.59 7.88 14.99
N THR A 157 11.68 7.37 15.81
CA THR A 157 11.84 6.18 16.65
C THR A 157 11.05 4.99 16.10
N ALA A 158 9.77 5.18 15.76
CA ALA A 158 8.88 4.11 15.32
C ALA A 158 9.23 3.64 13.90
N THR A 159 9.60 4.54 13.00
CA THR A 159 9.88 4.19 11.60
C THR A 159 11.04 3.19 11.45
N PRO A 160 12.24 3.41 12.04
CA PRO A 160 13.31 2.42 12.01
C PRO A 160 12.89 1.05 12.54
N ILE A 161 12.14 1.03 13.65
CA ILE A 161 11.67 -0.22 14.27
C ILE A 161 10.74 -0.96 13.32
N LEU A 162 9.77 -0.28 12.72
CA LEU A 162 8.87 -0.88 11.74
C LEU A 162 9.64 -1.41 10.53
N VAL A 163 10.61 -0.65 10.01
CA VAL A 163 11.46 -1.09 8.89
C VAL A 163 12.21 -2.37 9.26
N LEU A 164 12.88 -2.39 10.42
CA LEU A 164 13.64 -3.56 10.88
C LEU A 164 12.74 -4.77 11.09
N ILE A 165 11.54 -4.61 11.66
CA ILE A 165 10.58 -5.71 11.84
C ILE A 165 10.15 -6.28 10.48
N ASN A 166 9.82 -5.43 9.51
CA ASN A 166 9.43 -5.87 8.17
C ASN A 166 10.56 -6.62 7.44
N VAL A 167 11.78 -6.10 7.51
CA VAL A 167 12.96 -6.73 6.91
C VAL A 167 13.27 -8.06 7.60
N PHE A 168 13.27 -8.08 8.94
CA PHE A 168 13.49 -9.30 9.70
C PHE A 168 12.45 -10.37 9.37
N TYR A 169 11.17 -10.02 9.37
CA TYR A 169 10.08 -10.96 9.07
C TYR A 169 10.20 -11.52 7.66
N TYR A 170 10.52 -10.68 6.67
CA TYR A 170 10.77 -11.13 5.30
C TYR A 170 11.94 -12.11 5.21
N LEU A 171 13.08 -11.81 5.84
CA LEU A 171 14.25 -12.69 5.84
C LEU A 171 13.97 -14.01 6.56
N ALA A 172 13.24 -13.97 7.68
CA ALA A 172 12.83 -15.16 8.41
C ALA A 172 11.92 -16.07 7.58
N LEU A 173 10.94 -15.49 6.86
CA LEU A 173 10.09 -16.25 5.93
C LEU A 173 10.88 -16.87 4.79
N VAL A 174 11.78 -16.11 4.17
CA VAL A 174 12.63 -16.63 3.08
C VAL A 174 13.49 -17.77 3.57
N LEU A 175 14.14 -17.62 4.73
CA LEU A 175 14.95 -18.67 5.33
C LEU A 175 14.10 -19.91 5.65
N PHE A 176 12.93 -19.72 6.27
CA PHE A 176 11.99 -20.81 6.55
C PHE A 176 11.57 -21.53 5.27
N SER A 177 11.19 -20.80 4.21
CA SER A 177 10.83 -21.40 2.93
C SER A 177 11.99 -22.20 2.32
N ILE A 178 13.22 -21.70 2.38
CA ILE A 178 14.41 -22.43 1.88
C ILE A 178 14.61 -23.72 2.67
N VAL A 179 14.56 -23.66 4.00
CA VAL A 179 14.71 -24.83 4.87
C VAL A 179 13.60 -25.86 4.62
N TYR A 180 12.35 -25.40 4.51
CA TYR A 180 11.19 -26.24 4.23
C TYR A 180 11.31 -26.96 2.87
N LEU A 181 11.68 -26.22 1.82
CA LEU A 181 11.92 -26.78 0.49
C LEU A 181 13.03 -27.83 0.50
N ARG A 182 14.13 -27.56 1.21
CA ARG A 182 15.23 -28.51 1.36
C ARG A 182 14.79 -29.76 2.11
N TYR A 183 14.01 -29.62 3.17
CA TYR A 183 13.44 -30.74 3.90
C TYR A 183 12.53 -31.62 3.02
N GLN A 184 11.61 -31.01 2.27
CA GLN A 184 10.73 -31.74 1.34
C GLN A 184 11.53 -32.47 0.24
N PHE A 185 12.56 -31.82 -0.31
CA PHE A 185 13.43 -32.44 -1.31
C PHE A 185 14.19 -33.66 -0.76
N VAL A 186 14.70 -33.58 0.48
CA VAL A 186 15.38 -34.71 1.13
C VAL A 186 14.39 -35.84 1.44
N ARG A 187 13.17 -35.52 1.83
CA ARG A 187 12.14 -36.50 2.21
C ARG A 187 11.50 -37.21 1.01
N ASN A 188 11.16 -36.46 -0.05
CA ASN A 188 10.38 -36.95 -1.19
C ASN A 188 11.23 -37.17 -2.45
N GLY A 189 12.54 -36.88 -2.41
CA GLY A 189 13.43 -36.95 -3.57
C GLY A 189 13.16 -35.85 -4.60
N SER A 190 13.53 -36.08 -5.86
CA SER A 190 13.33 -35.16 -6.99
C SER A 190 11.92 -35.22 -7.61
N SER A 191 10.99 -35.96 -7.01
CA SER A 191 9.60 -36.01 -7.43
C SER A 191 8.95 -34.64 -7.20
N TYR A 192 8.59 -33.96 -8.28
CA TYR A 192 7.82 -32.73 -8.25
C TYR A 192 6.47 -33.00 -7.58
N ASP A 193 6.22 -32.37 -6.43
CA ASP A 193 4.90 -32.41 -5.80
C ASP A 193 3.96 -31.47 -6.57
N PRO A 194 2.93 -32.01 -7.27
CA PRO A 194 1.95 -31.18 -7.97
C PRO A 194 1.19 -30.22 -7.05
N ASP A 195 1.17 -30.48 -5.73
CA ASP A 195 0.51 -29.65 -4.72
C ASP A 195 1.43 -28.60 -4.08
N PHE A 196 2.65 -28.42 -4.59
CA PHE A 196 3.63 -27.47 -4.06
C PHE A 196 3.07 -26.04 -3.84
N ILE A 197 2.25 -25.56 -4.78
CA ILE A 197 1.60 -24.25 -4.68
C ILE A 197 0.59 -24.19 -3.52
N GLU A 198 -0.12 -25.28 -3.26
CA GLU A 198 -1.07 -25.36 -2.14
C GLU A 198 -0.34 -25.41 -0.80
N GLU A 199 0.81 -26.08 -0.72
CA GLU A 199 1.68 -26.03 0.47
C GLU A 199 2.18 -24.62 0.75
N LEU A 200 2.67 -23.89 -0.27
CA LEU A 200 3.10 -22.50 -0.11
C LEU A 200 1.97 -21.60 0.41
N LYS A 201 0.73 -21.82 -0.07
CA LYS A 201 -0.44 -21.10 0.46
C LYS A 201 -0.70 -21.44 1.92
N LYS A 202 -0.66 -22.72 2.32
CA LYS A 202 -0.83 -23.13 3.72
C LYS A 202 0.21 -22.48 4.63
N ILE A 203 1.46 -22.45 4.18
CA ILE A 203 2.55 -21.76 4.90
C ILE A 203 2.21 -20.28 5.08
N ALA A 204 1.85 -19.58 4.00
CA ALA A 204 1.47 -18.16 4.07
C ALA A 204 0.28 -17.92 5.03
N LEU A 205 -0.74 -18.79 5.00
CA LEU A 205 -1.87 -18.75 5.93
C LEU A 205 -1.42 -18.92 7.38
N ASN A 206 -0.52 -19.86 7.67
CA ASN A 206 0.00 -20.05 9.04
C ASN A 206 0.81 -18.85 9.53
N PHE A 207 1.52 -18.16 8.63
CA PHE A 207 2.26 -16.94 8.95
C PHE A 207 1.39 -15.68 9.06
N GLY A 208 0.08 -15.78 8.87
CA GLY A 208 -0.82 -14.67 9.17
C GLY A 208 -1.06 -13.69 8.03
N VAL A 209 -1.02 -14.14 6.78
CA VAL A 209 -1.59 -13.34 5.68
C VAL A 209 -3.08 -13.09 5.95
N ASN A 210 -3.58 -11.96 5.46
CA ASN A 210 -4.98 -11.61 5.61
C ASN A 210 -5.82 -12.47 4.65
N GLN A 211 -6.72 -13.25 5.22
CA GLN A 211 -7.67 -14.09 4.48
C GLN A 211 -9.06 -13.89 5.09
N ARG A 212 -10.03 -13.56 4.23
CA ARG A 212 -11.34 -13.07 4.65
C ARG A 212 -12.08 -14.02 5.58
N ASN A 213 -12.23 -15.27 5.21
CA ASN A 213 -13.03 -16.25 5.94
C ASN A 213 -12.42 -16.66 7.29
N LEU A 214 -11.08 -16.60 7.41
CA LEU A 214 -10.38 -16.80 8.68
C LEU A 214 -10.57 -15.59 9.60
N VAL A 215 -10.46 -14.37 9.07
CA VAL A 215 -10.72 -13.15 9.87
C VAL A 215 -12.18 -13.09 10.34
N LEU A 216 -13.14 -13.30 9.45
CA LEU A 216 -14.56 -13.38 9.82
C LEU A 216 -14.86 -14.57 10.74
N GLY A 217 -13.99 -15.59 10.74
CA GLY A 217 -14.04 -16.73 11.67
C GLY A 217 -13.43 -16.48 13.04
N GLY A 218 -12.91 -15.28 13.32
CA GLY A 218 -12.36 -14.90 14.62
C GLY A 218 -10.83 -14.73 14.66
N GLU A 219 -10.12 -15.00 13.57
CA GLU A 219 -8.65 -14.83 13.50
C GLU A 219 -8.24 -13.37 13.22
N TYR A 220 -8.74 -12.45 14.07
CA TYR A 220 -8.57 -10.99 13.89
C TYR A 220 -7.11 -10.53 13.94
N TRP A 221 -6.22 -11.30 14.58
CA TRP A 221 -4.78 -11.03 14.64
C TRP A 221 -4.15 -10.93 13.23
N ARG A 222 -4.75 -11.57 12.22
CA ARG A 222 -4.34 -11.50 10.82
C ARG A 222 -4.37 -10.08 10.26
N LEU A 223 -5.27 -9.22 10.76
CA LEU A 223 -5.36 -7.81 10.37
C LEU A 223 -4.15 -6.98 10.86
N ILE A 224 -3.35 -7.53 11.78
CA ILE A 224 -2.08 -6.93 12.21
C ILE A 224 -0.92 -7.58 11.49
N THR A 225 -0.83 -8.93 11.50
CA THR A 225 0.34 -9.65 10.98
C THR A 225 0.55 -9.45 9.49
N TYR A 226 -0.52 -9.38 8.69
CA TYR A 226 -0.40 -9.24 7.23
C TYR A 226 0.42 -8.00 6.82
N GLN A 227 0.39 -6.95 7.66
CA GLN A 227 1.10 -5.70 7.42
C GLN A 227 2.62 -5.87 7.37
N PHE A 228 3.14 -6.98 7.91
CA PHE A 228 4.58 -7.27 7.99
C PHE A 228 5.06 -8.32 6.97
N ILE A 229 4.15 -8.88 6.17
CA ILE A 229 4.44 -9.97 5.24
C ILE A 229 4.62 -9.44 3.82
N HIS A 230 5.68 -9.83 3.13
CA HIS A 230 5.99 -9.34 1.78
C HIS A 230 6.25 -10.48 0.81
N GLY A 231 5.52 -10.51 -0.31
CA GLY A 231 5.62 -11.57 -1.31
C GLY A 231 6.84 -11.49 -2.25
N SER A 232 7.61 -10.40 -2.25
CA SER A 232 8.80 -10.26 -3.10
C SER A 232 9.79 -9.23 -2.55
N LYS A 233 11.04 -9.30 -3.03
CA LYS A 233 12.10 -8.32 -2.70
C LYS A 233 11.71 -6.90 -3.12
N SER A 234 11.15 -6.74 -4.32
CA SER A 234 10.70 -5.43 -4.82
C SER A 234 9.54 -4.88 -3.99
N HIS A 235 8.59 -5.72 -3.59
CA HIS A 235 7.47 -5.31 -2.75
C HIS A 235 7.96 -4.81 -1.37
N LEU A 236 8.90 -5.53 -0.74
CA LEU A 236 9.52 -5.07 0.50
C LEU A 236 10.26 -3.74 0.28
N PHE A 237 11.10 -3.65 -0.75
CA PHE A 237 11.91 -2.47 -1.03
C PHE A 237 11.07 -1.21 -1.17
N PHE A 238 10.04 -1.22 -2.02
CA PHE A 238 9.19 -0.03 -2.24
C PHE A 238 8.37 0.34 -1.00
N ASN A 239 7.91 -0.64 -0.21
CA ASN A 239 7.23 -0.36 1.06
C ASN A 239 8.18 0.27 2.08
N MET A 240 9.39 -0.26 2.23
CA MET A 240 10.36 0.31 3.17
C MET A 240 10.84 1.69 2.72
N TYR A 241 11.03 1.90 1.42
CA TYR A 241 11.33 3.23 0.86
C TYR A 241 10.23 4.25 1.21
N ALA A 242 8.97 3.91 0.96
CA ALA A 242 7.84 4.79 1.26
C ALA A 242 7.65 5.00 2.78
N LEU A 243 7.86 3.96 3.59
CA LEU A 243 7.76 4.03 5.04
C LEU A 243 8.83 4.94 5.64
N ILE A 244 10.08 4.81 5.18
CA ILE A 244 11.20 5.69 5.54
C ILE A 244 10.87 7.13 5.14
N TYR A 245 10.42 7.35 3.90
CA TYR A 245 10.00 8.66 3.40
C TYR A 245 8.98 9.33 4.32
N LEU A 246 7.86 8.64 4.60
CA LEU A 246 6.78 9.17 5.43
C LEU A 246 7.24 9.38 6.86
N GLY A 247 7.93 8.41 7.46
CA GLY A 247 8.45 8.53 8.81
C GLY A 247 9.26 9.80 9.03
N LEU A 248 10.12 10.12 8.07
CA LEU A 248 10.96 11.31 8.15
C LEU A 248 10.18 12.63 7.98
N MET A 249 9.08 12.61 7.22
CA MET A 249 8.22 13.77 7.02
C MET A 249 7.29 14.04 8.21
N ILE A 250 6.71 12.99 8.81
CA ILE A 250 5.55 13.15 9.72
C ILE A 250 5.75 12.60 11.13
N GLU A 251 6.74 11.73 11.38
CA GLU A 251 6.88 11.12 12.72
C GLU A 251 7.23 12.17 13.78
N ASN A 252 8.12 13.11 13.48
CA ASN A 252 8.50 14.16 14.42
C ASN A 252 7.36 15.13 14.75
N LYS A 253 6.40 15.30 13.84
CA LYS A 253 5.19 16.13 14.03
C LYS A 253 4.16 15.42 14.89
N LEU A 254 3.98 14.12 14.70
CA LEU A 254 3.01 13.31 15.42
C LEU A 254 3.54 12.84 16.78
N GLY A 255 4.85 12.65 16.88
CA GLY A 255 5.48 11.82 17.90
C GLY A 255 5.29 10.32 17.61
N TRP A 256 6.25 9.51 18.05
CA TRP A 256 6.31 8.08 17.72
C TRP A 256 5.06 7.29 18.11
N ARG A 257 4.39 7.64 19.23
CA ARG A 257 3.18 6.95 19.71
C ARG A 257 1.98 7.14 18.78
N LYS A 258 1.73 8.38 18.35
CA LYS A 258 0.63 8.70 17.42
C LYS A 258 0.92 8.12 16.05
N TYR A 259 2.17 8.26 15.57
CA TYR A 259 2.62 7.68 14.31
C TYR A 259 2.40 6.16 14.26
N LEU A 260 2.84 5.44 15.30
CA LEU A 260 2.66 3.99 15.39
C LEU A 260 1.18 3.58 15.46
N PHE A 261 0.38 4.31 16.24
CA PHE A 261 -1.07 4.09 16.29
C PHE A 261 -1.72 4.25 14.91
N ILE A 262 -1.41 5.34 14.21
CA ILE A 262 -1.94 5.63 12.87
C ILE A 262 -1.52 4.54 11.89
N TYR A 263 -0.24 4.14 11.88
CA TYR A 263 0.25 3.05 11.02
C TYR A 263 -0.56 1.76 11.25
N LEU A 264 -0.65 1.29 12.49
CA LEU A 264 -1.30 0.02 12.81
C LEU A 264 -2.81 0.04 12.54
N VAL A 265 -3.50 1.11 12.97
CA VAL A 265 -4.95 1.25 12.80
C VAL A 265 -5.32 1.43 11.34
N SER A 266 -4.56 2.22 10.58
CA SER A 266 -4.79 2.35 9.14
C SER A 266 -4.54 1.06 8.39
N GLY A 267 -3.53 0.28 8.79
CA GLY A 267 -3.37 -1.08 8.28
C GLY A 267 -4.58 -1.95 8.58
N ILE A 268 -5.06 -1.98 9.83
CA ILE A 268 -6.26 -2.76 10.18
C ILE A 268 -7.48 -2.30 9.36
N CYS A 269 -7.71 -0.99 9.24
CA CYS A 269 -8.82 -0.45 8.45
C CYS A 269 -8.70 -0.79 6.96
N GLY A 270 -7.49 -0.72 6.39
CA GLY A 270 -7.22 -1.19 5.03
C GLY A 270 -7.54 -2.68 4.88
N GLY A 271 -7.10 -3.50 5.84
CA GLY A 271 -7.42 -4.91 5.91
C GLY A 271 -8.92 -5.20 5.94
N LEU A 272 -9.68 -4.45 6.74
CA LEU A 272 -11.13 -4.56 6.83
C LEU A 272 -11.83 -4.15 5.53
N VAL A 273 -11.43 -3.04 4.91
CA VAL A 273 -12.01 -2.61 3.62
C VAL A 273 -11.73 -3.64 2.54
N SER A 274 -10.53 -4.23 2.52
CA SER A 274 -10.20 -5.35 1.62
C SER A 274 -11.19 -6.52 1.78
N LEU A 275 -11.62 -6.88 3.00
CA LEU A 275 -12.59 -7.96 3.24
C LEU A 275 -13.98 -7.68 2.63
N ILE A 276 -14.36 -6.41 2.51
CA ILE A 276 -15.65 -6.02 1.94
C ILE A 276 -15.64 -6.30 0.43
N PHE A 277 -14.55 -5.94 -0.25
CA PHE A 277 -14.46 -5.99 -1.71
C PHE A 277 -13.91 -7.32 -2.26
N HIS A 278 -13.03 -8.00 -1.53
CA HIS A 278 -12.37 -9.22 -1.99
C HIS A 278 -12.86 -10.45 -1.24
N GLN A 279 -13.54 -11.34 -1.96
CA GLN A 279 -14.17 -12.54 -1.39
C GLN A 279 -13.24 -13.76 -1.37
N GLU A 280 -12.20 -13.73 -2.20
CA GLU A 280 -11.21 -14.79 -2.35
C GLU A 280 -9.79 -14.22 -2.31
N GLY A 281 -8.81 -15.11 -2.13
CA GLY A 281 -7.40 -14.78 -2.16
C GLY A 281 -6.84 -14.39 -0.79
N VAL A 282 -5.56 -14.00 -0.82
CA VAL A 282 -4.81 -13.59 0.37
C VAL A 282 -4.19 -12.23 0.13
N MET A 283 -4.18 -11.40 1.17
CA MET A 283 -3.52 -10.10 1.17
C MET A 283 -2.34 -10.09 2.13
N MET A 284 -1.25 -9.43 1.71
CA MET A 284 -0.05 -9.21 2.49
C MET A 284 0.60 -7.89 2.11
N GLY A 285 1.26 -7.23 3.06
CA GLY A 285 2.10 -6.06 2.82
C GLY A 285 1.73 -4.85 3.67
N ALA A 286 2.74 -4.03 3.95
CA ALA A 286 2.61 -2.78 4.71
C ALA A 286 1.87 -1.66 3.96
N SER A 287 1.61 -1.84 2.66
CA SER A 287 1.17 -0.76 1.77
C SER A 287 -0.16 -0.09 2.19
N GLY A 288 -1.10 -0.83 2.78
CA GLY A 288 -2.32 -0.23 3.37
C GLY A 288 -2.03 0.72 4.53
N ALA A 289 -1.14 0.32 5.45
CA ALA A 289 -0.70 1.16 6.57
C ALA A 289 0.09 2.39 6.07
N ILE A 290 0.96 2.20 5.08
CA ILE A 290 1.73 3.27 4.42
C ILE A 290 0.79 4.26 3.72
N MET A 291 -0.26 3.79 3.03
CA MET A 291 -1.28 4.67 2.48
C MET A 291 -2.02 5.46 3.56
N GLY A 292 -2.21 4.88 4.74
CA GLY A 292 -2.66 5.62 5.92
C GLY A 292 -1.72 6.72 6.37
N LEU A 293 -0.41 6.50 6.32
CA LEU A 293 0.58 7.55 6.58
C LEU A 293 0.57 8.65 5.51
N TYR A 294 0.26 8.34 4.24
CA TYR A 294 0.00 9.37 3.22
C TYR A 294 -1.24 10.20 3.55
N GLY A 295 -2.34 9.56 3.97
CA GLY A 295 -3.53 10.25 4.45
C GLY A 295 -3.25 11.12 5.68
N ALA A 296 -2.44 10.63 6.61
CA ALA A 296 -1.96 11.38 7.77
C ALA A 296 -1.13 12.60 7.36
N PHE A 297 -0.26 12.46 6.36
CA PHE A 297 0.55 13.55 5.86
C PHE A 297 -0.32 14.67 5.29
N ILE A 298 -1.34 14.35 4.50
CA ILE A 298 -2.29 15.33 3.97
C ILE A 298 -3.04 16.03 5.11
N ALA A 299 -3.50 15.29 6.12
CA ALA A 299 -4.14 15.90 7.29
C ALA A 299 -3.19 16.90 7.98
N LEU A 300 -1.91 16.58 8.15
CA LEU A 300 -0.93 17.50 8.73
C LEU A 300 -0.66 18.74 7.87
N LEU A 301 -0.65 18.59 6.54
CA LEU A 301 -0.48 19.69 5.60
C LEU A 301 -1.66 20.67 5.67
N ILE A 302 -2.90 20.17 5.76
CA ILE A 302 -4.11 21.00 5.85
C ILE A 302 -4.25 21.65 7.23
N THR A 303 -3.76 21.00 8.29
CA THR A 303 -3.76 21.56 9.66
C THR A 303 -2.63 22.59 9.93
N LYS A 304 -1.92 23.05 8.88
CA LYS A 304 -0.83 24.03 8.98
C LYS A 304 0.28 23.60 9.94
N SER A 305 0.56 22.29 10.01
CA SER A 305 1.67 21.74 10.80
C SER A 305 3.04 21.98 10.18
N PHE A 306 3.07 22.46 8.93
CA PHE A 306 4.25 22.76 8.12
C PHE A 306 4.28 24.25 7.75
N GLU A 307 5.44 24.71 7.27
CA GLU A 307 5.58 26.07 6.74
C GLU A 307 4.67 26.27 5.50
N PRO A 308 3.93 27.40 5.38
CA PRO A 308 2.92 27.56 4.34
C PRO A 308 3.43 27.42 2.90
N LYS A 309 4.63 27.91 2.59
CA LYS A 309 5.17 27.84 1.23
C LYS A 309 5.62 26.42 0.86
N ALA A 310 6.25 25.71 1.78
CA ALA A 310 6.57 24.29 1.63
C ALA A 310 5.32 23.40 1.55
N THR A 311 4.23 23.78 2.23
CA THR A 311 2.98 23.00 2.31
C THR A 311 2.39 22.73 0.93
N ARG A 312 2.39 23.72 0.02
CA ARG A 312 1.83 23.55 -1.32
C ARG A 312 2.60 22.50 -2.13
N ALA A 313 3.93 22.57 -2.14
CA ALA A 313 4.77 21.62 -2.87
C ALA A 313 4.65 20.19 -2.29
N LEU A 314 4.66 20.06 -0.96
CA LEU A 314 4.48 18.78 -0.28
C LEU A 314 3.10 18.18 -0.52
N LEU A 315 2.04 19.01 -0.55
CA LEU A 315 0.68 18.55 -0.84
C LEU A 315 0.56 18.02 -2.27
N VAL A 316 1.03 18.79 -3.25
CA VAL A 316 0.98 18.39 -4.67
C VAL A 316 1.76 17.09 -4.89
N SER A 317 2.99 17.01 -4.40
CA SER A 317 3.81 15.80 -4.53
C SER A 317 3.19 14.59 -3.84
N THR A 318 2.66 14.76 -2.62
CA THR A 318 1.98 13.70 -1.88
C THR A 318 0.73 13.20 -2.61
N LEU A 319 -0.07 14.11 -3.17
CA LEU A 319 -1.26 13.74 -3.95
C LEU A 319 -0.89 12.99 -5.23
N ILE A 320 0.13 13.46 -5.96
CA ILE A 320 0.62 12.80 -7.17
C ILE A 320 1.08 11.38 -6.85
N VAL A 321 1.93 11.20 -5.82
CA VAL A 321 2.44 9.88 -5.44
C VAL A 321 1.30 8.96 -4.99
N SER A 322 0.37 9.47 -4.18
CA SER A 322 -0.81 8.71 -3.74
C SER A 322 -1.66 8.25 -4.93
N LEU A 323 -1.88 9.14 -5.92
CA LEU A 323 -2.63 8.83 -7.13
C LEU A 323 -1.89 7.79 -8.00
N LEU A 324 -0.58 7.92 -8.16
CA LEU A 324 0.22 6.95 -8.92
C LEU A 324 0.16 5.55 -8.30
N VAL A 325 0.16 5.44 -6.97
CA VAL A 325 0.00 4.16 -6.27
C VAL A 325 -1.37 3.54 -6.56
N LEU A 326 -2.45 4.34 -6.51
CA LEU A 326 -3.82 3.87 -6.80
C LEU A 326 -4.02 3.51 -8.29
N VAL A 327 -3.43 4.28 -9.20
CA VAL A 327 -3.43 3.99 -10.64
C VAL A 327 -2.71 2.67 -10.92
N ASN A 328 -1.52 2.48 -10.34
CA ASN A 328 -0.80 1.23 -10.44
C ASN A 328 -1.63 0.05 -9.93
N GLY A 329 -2.43 0.24 -8.87
CA GLY A 329 -3.32 -0.80 -8.39
C GLY A 329 -4.58 -1.03 -9.22
N ALA A 330 -5.04 -0.03 -9.97
CA ALA A 330 -6.18 -0.18 -10.88
C ALA A 330 -5.81 -1.04 -12.10
N PHE A 331 -4.56 -0.97 -12.55
CA PHE A 331 -4.05 -1.74 -13.69
C PHE A 331 -3.29 -3.01 -13.29
N GLY A 332 -2.84 -3.11 -12.03
CA GLY A 332 -2.05 -4.22 -11.53
C GLY A 332 -2.88 -5.32 -10.85
N LYS A 333 -2.73 -6.58 -11.29
CA LYS A 333 -3.45 -7.74 -10.70
C LYS A 333 -3.00 -8.15 -9.28
N ARG A 334 -2.02 -7.46 -8.69
CA ARG A 334 -1.36 -7.84 -7.41
C ARG A 334 -1.41 -6.75 -6.35
N VAL A 335 -2.21 -5.71 -6.56
CA VAL A 335 -2.30 -4.55 -5.67
C VAL A 335 -3.74 -4.40 -5.22
N ASP A 336 -3.93 -4.21 -3.92
CA ASP A 336 -5.26 -4.08 -3.34
C ASP A 336 -5.61 -2.59 -3.11
N ASN A 337 -6.33 -2.01 -4.07
CA ASN A 337 -6.81 -0.63 -3.96
C ASN A 337 -7.83 -0.44 -2.85
N ALA A 338 -8.61 -1.47 -2.48
CA ALA A 338 -9.56 -1.39 -1.38
C ALA A 338 -8.80 -1.18 -0.06
N ALA A 339 -7.70 -1.91 0.14
CA ALA A 339 -6.82 -1.72 1.28
C ALA A 339 -6.13 -0.35 1.28
N HIS A 340 -5.68 0.14 0.13
CA HIS A 340 -5.04 1.46 0.00
C HIS A 340 -6.00 2.59 0.32
N ILE A 341 -7.22 2.54 -0.21
CA ILE A 341 -8.26 3.55 0.06
C ILE A 341 -8.65 3.51 1.53
N GLY A 342 -8.91 2.33 2.09
CA GLY A 342 -9.27 2.16 3.50
C GLY A 342 -8.17 2.66 4.45
N GLY A 343 -6.91 2.37 4.14
CA GLY A 343 -5.76 2.88 4.85
C GLY A 343 -5.66 4.40 4.78
N PHE A 344 -5.69 4.97 3.57
CA PHE A 344 -5.59 6.41 3.34
C PHE A 344 -6.67 7.21 4.06
N VAL A 345 -7.94 6.82 3.91
CA VAL A 345 -9.08 7.52 4.52
C VAL A 345 -9.02 7.43 6.04
N SER A 346 -8.74 6.26 6.59
CA SER A 346 -8.61 6.10 8.05
C SER A 346 -7.45 6.90 8.62
N GLY A 347 -6.29 6.89 7.95
CA GLY A 347 -5.11 7.64 8.38
C GLY A 347 -5.34 9.15 8.39
N PHE A 348 -6.04 9.67 7.38
CA PHE A 348 -6.50 11.06 7.35
C PHE A 348 -7.42 11.38 8.54
N ILE A 349 -8.47 10.59 8.74
CA ILE A 349 -9.47 10.80 9.81
C ILE A 349 -8.82 10.75 11.20
N PHE A 350 -8.06 9.69 11.49
CA PHE A 350 -7.44 9.55 12.81
C PHE A 350 -6.38 10.62 13.07
N THR A 351 -5.61 11.02 12.06
CA THR A 351 -4.65 12.11 12.23
C THR A 351 -5.35 13.43 12.50
N TYR A 352 -6.44 13.72 11.78
CA TYR A 352 -7.24 14.91 12.01
C TYR A 352 -7.80 14.93 13.45
N LEU A 353 -8.42 13.85 13.91
CA LEU A 353 -8.94 13.75 15.28
C LEU A 353 -7.84 13.90 16.35
N LEU A 354 -6.69 13.27 16.15
CA LEU A 354 -5.59 13.25 17.12
C LEU A 354 -4.72 14.50 17.12
N ASN A 355 -4.75 15.32 16.06
CA ASN A 355 -3.83 16.45 15.90
C ASN A 355 -4.48 17.81 15.60
N TYR A 356 -5.74 17.85 15.16
CA TYR A 356 -6.42 19.12 14.86
C TYR A 356 -6.58 19.97 16.15
N LYS A 357 -6.20 21.24 16.08
CA LYS A 357 -6.37 22.22 17.16
C LYS A 357 -7.55 23.12 16.81
N TRP A 358 -8.71 22.83 17.43
CA TRP A 358 -9.98 23.52 17.15
C TRP A 358 -9.98 24.97 17.62
N ASP A 359 -9.40 25.27 18.78
CA ASP A 359 -9.25 26.62 19.29
C ASP A 359 -8.04 26.72 20.24
N LYS A 360 -7.37 27.88 20.31
CA LYS A 360 -6.26 28.11 21.25
C LYS A 360 -6.76 28.19 22.70
N ALA A 361 -8.05 28.48 22.91
CA ALA A 361 -8.65 28.64 24.23
C ALA A 361 -8.92 27.29 24.94
N PHE A 362 -8.97 26.16 24.22
CA PHE A 362 -9.32 24.85 24.79
C PHE A 362 -8.40 23.74 24.29
N GLU A 363 -7.36 23.43 25.07
CA GLU A 363 -6.48 22.29 24.76
C GLU A 363 -7.11 20.96 25.17
N VAL A 364 -7.68 20.24 24.19
CA VAL A 364 -8.16 18.87 24.40
C VAL A 364 -6.98 17.94 24.67
N LYS A 365 -6.95 17.36 25.88
CA LYS A 365 -5.92 16.40 26.31
C LYS A 365 -5.84 15.20 25.36
N THR A 366 -4.62 14.70 25.14
CA THR A 366 -4.35 13.60 24.20
C THR A 366 -5.19 12.34 24.48
N TRP A 367 -5.40 11.97 25.76
CA TRP A 367 -6.21 10.80 26.11
C TRP A 367 -7.68 10.94 25.66
N ALA A 368 -8.25 12.14 25.74
CA ALA A 368 -9.64 12.38 25.33
C ALA A 368 -9.80 12.23 23.81
N ARG A 369 -8.78 12.60 23.03
CA ARG A 369 -8.75 12.38 21.57
C ARG A 369 -8.74 10.89 21.22
N TYR A 370 -7.98 10.08 21.98
CA TYR A 370 -8.02 8.62 21.86
C TYR A 370 -9.37 8.05 22.28
N ALA A 371 -10.00 8.60 23.32
CA ALA A 371 -11.32 8.18 23.79
C ALA A 371 -12.44 8.40 22.75
N VAL A 372 -12.27 9.34 21.81
CA VAL A 372 -13.19 9.52 20.66
C VAL A 372 -12.79 8.65 19.47
N SER A 373 -11.48 8.53 19.21
CA SER A 373 -10.97 7.77 18.07
C SER A 373 -11.23 6.26 18.21
N MET A 374 -11.10 5.71 19.42
CA MET A 374 -11.21 4.27 19.65
C MET A 374 -12.63 3.73 19.45
N PRO A 375 -13.71 4.37 19.96
CA PRO A 375 -15.07 3.96 19.64
C PRO A 375 -15.38 4.00 18.15
N LEU A 376 -14.93 5.02 17.42
CA LEU A 376 -15.12 5.11 15.97
C LEU A 376 -14.44 3.93 15.25
N PHE A 377 -13.21 3.61 15.64
CA PHE A 377 -12.51 2.43 15.15
C PHE A 377 -13.27 1.13 15.46
N LEU A 378 -13.71 0.94 16.70
CA LEU A 378 -14.42 -0.26 17.14
C LEU A 378 -15.79 -0.41 16.47
N MET A 379 -16.50 0.68 16.22
CA MET A 379 -17.75 0.67 15.46
C MET A 379 -17.51 0.23 14.01
N PHE A 380 -16.48 0.78 13.36
CA PHE A 380 -16.12 0.36 12.01
C PHE A 380 -15.70 -1.11 11.97
N PHE A 381 -14.82 -1.53 12.87
CA PHE A 381 -14.38 -2.92 13.01
C PHE A 381 -15.57 -3.87 13.20
N SER A 382 -16.40 -3.59 14.21
CA SER A 382 -17.55 -4.44 14.55
C SER A 382 -18.59 -4.47 13.43
N GLY A 383 -18.83 -3.33 12.78
CA GLY A 383 -19.72 -3.25 11.62
C GLY A 383 -19.24 -4.12 10.46
N VAL A 384 -17.95 -4.07 10.13
CA VAL A 384 -17.40 -4.94 9.07
C VAL A 384 -17.54 -6.40 9.45
N ILE A 385 -17.17 -6.80 10.67
CA ILE A 385 -17.25 -8.20 11.10
C ILE A 385 -18.71 -8.70 11.15
N TYR A 386 -19.65 -7.89 11.62
CA TYR A 386 -21.05 -8.29 11.80
C TYR A 386 -21.83 -8.33 10.48
N PHE A 387 -21.65 -7.34 9.60
CA PHE A 387 -22.46 -7.22 8.38
C PHE A 387 -21.90 -7.97 7.18
N ASN A 388 -20.68 -8.53 7.25
CA ASN A 388 -20.09 -9.26 6.13
C ASN A 388 -20.27 -10.77 6.31
N PRO A 389 -21.16 -11.42 5.53
CA PRO A 389 -21.37 -12.86 5.63
C PRO A 389 -20.13 -13.65 5.19
N LYS A 390 -19.90 -14.79 5.85
CA LYS A 390 -18.86 -15.76 5.49
C LYS A 390 -19.39 -16.66 4.37
N TYR A 391 -18.86 -16.47 3.15
CA TYR A 391 -19.23 -17.30 2.01
C TYR A 391 -18.19 -18.40 1.79
N GLY A 392 -18.66 -19.60 1.47
CA GLY A 392 -17.83 -20.75 1.09
C GLY A 392 -17.37 -20.71 -0.37
N THR A 393 -17.16 -19.54 -0.97
CA THR A 393 -16.90 -19.39 -2.41
C THR A 393 -15.66 -20.17 -2.87
N GLU A 394 -14.55 -20.12 -2.12
CA GLU A 394 -13.32 -20.84 -2.49
C GLU A 394 -13.52 -22.37 -2.46
N GLU A 395 -14.22 -22.87 -1.45
CA GLU A 395 -14.56 -24.30 -1.34
C GLU A 395 -15.54 -24.73 -2.44
N TYR A 396 -16.54 -23.90 -2.72
CA TYR A 396 -17.48 -24.10 -3.81
C TYR A 396 -16.78 -24.17 -5.16
N ARG A 397 -15.80 -23.30 -5.43
CA ARG A 397 -15.01 -23.33 -6.65
C ARG A 397 -14.23 -24.63 -6.80
N LYS A 398 -13.56 -25.12 -5.74
CA LYS A 398 -12.88 -26.43 -5.72
C LYS A 398 -13.84 -27.60 -6.00
N LEU A 399 -15.02 -27.57 -5.39
CA LEU A 399 -16.07 -28.56 -5.63
C LEU A 399 -16.60 -28.45 -7.07
N SER A 400 -16.75 -27.25 -7.61
CA SER A 400 -17.22 -26.99 -8.98
C SER A 400 -16.22 -27.51 -10.02
N ASP A 401 -14.92 -27.29 -9.80
CA ASP A 401 -13.85 -27.84 -10.63
C ASP A 401 -13.86 -29.38 -10.63
N THR A 402 -14.04 -29.98 -9.45
CA THR A 402 -14.19 -31.44 -9.29
C THR A 402 -15.42 -31.95 -10.03
N PHE A 403 -16.56 -31.27 -9.88
CA PHE A 403 -17.81 -31.61 -10.55
C PHE A 403 -17.65 -31.60 -12.07
N ASN A 404 -17.08 -30.53 -12.61
CA ASN A 404 -16.84 -30.34 -14.05
C ASN A 404 -15.81 -31.37 -14.57
N GLY A 405 -14.79 -31.69 -13.77
CA GLY A 405 -13.84 -32.76 -14.06
C GLY A 405 -14.51 -34.12 -14.25
N ASN A 406 -15.35 -34.52 -13.30
CA ASN A 406 -16.13 -35.76 -13.37
C ASN A 406 -17.15 -35.74 -14.52
N LEU A 407 -17.73 -34.60 -14.84
CA LEU A 407 -18.72 -34.49 -15.92
C LEU A 407 -18.07 -34.70 -17.30
N ARG A 408 -16.82 -34.27 -17.50
CA ARG A 408 -16.10 -34.43 -18.77
C ARG A 408 -15.94 -35.89 -19.21
N SER A 409 -15.89 -36.84 -18.28
CA SER A 409 -15.82 -38.27 -18.63
C SER A 409 -17.09 -38.76 -19.34
N LEU A 410 -18.23 -38.08 -19.17
CA LEU A 410 -19.48 -38.43 -19.85
C LEU A 410 -19.39 -38.29 -21.37
N ASN A 411 -18.57 -37.37 -21.88
CA ASN A 411 -18.41 -37.20 -23.33
C ASN A 411 -17.89 -38.47 -24.01
N GLY A 412 -17.10 -39.28 -23.30
CA GLY A 412 -16.59 -40.56 -23.80
C GLY A 412 -17.69 -41.60 -23.94
N ILE A 413 -18.56 -41.73 -22.94
CA ILE A 413 -19.65 -42.73 -22.96
C ILE A 413 -20.77 -42.36 -23.95
N MET A 414 -20.99 -41.06 -24.15
CA MET A 414 -22.03 -40.54 -25.05
C MET A 414 -21.70 -40.78 -26.53
N ASN A 415 -20.42 -41.02 -26.85
CA ASN A 415 -19.91 -41.27 -28.19
C ASN A 415 -19.42 -42.71 -28.38
N LEU A 416 -19.86 -43.66 -27.55
CA LEU A 416 -19.46 -45.06 -27.68
C LEU A 416 -19.86 -45.63 -29.04
N LYS A 417 -18.89 -46.17 -29.77
CA LYS A 417 -19.13 -46.78 -31.08
C LYS A 417 -20.08 -47.98 -30.95
N VAL A 418 -21.08 -48.04 -31.83
CA VAL A 418 -22.05 -49.15 -31.90
C VAL A 418 -21.35 -50.49 -32.12
N SER A 419 -20.20 -50.51 -32.81
CA SER A 419 -19.42 -51.72 -33.10
C SER A 419 -18.66 -52.31 -31.90
N LEU A 420 -18.56 -51.62 -30.76
CA LEU A 420 -17.81 -52.14 -29.60
C LEU A 420 -18.48 -53.38 -28.98
N PRO A 421 -17.69 -54.34 -28.47
CA PRO A 421 -18.19 -55.47 -27.69
C PRO A 421 -19.01 -55.03 -26.47
N LYS A 422 -20.00 -55.84 -26.08
CA LYS A 422 -20.94 -55.52 -24.99
C LYS A 422 -20.23 -55.35 -23.64
N ASP A 423 -19.34 -56.25 -23.32
CA ASP A 423 -18.50 -56.23 -22.11
C ASP A 423 -17.65 -54.95 -22.03
N VAL A 424 -17.04 -54.54 -23.15
CA VAL A 424 -16.25 -53.29 -23.24
C VAL A 424 -17.15 -52.06 -23.03
N LYS A 425 -18.34 -52.02 -23.63
CA LYS A 425 -19.32 -50.94 -23.41
C LYS A 425 -19.77 -50.86 -21.95
N LEU A 426 -20.10 -52.00 -21.34
CA LEU A 426 -20.52 -52.05 -19.93
C LEU A 426 -19.39 -51.61 -18.99
N ALA A 427 -18.14 -52.00 -19.27
CA ALA A 427 -16.97 -51.57 -18.52
C ALA A 427 -16.76 -50.05 -18.62
N SER A 428 -16.81 -49.48 -19.83
CA SER A 428 -16.67 -48.02 -20.03
C SER A 428 -17.81 -47.24 -19.37
N ILE A 429 -19.07 -47.67 -19.49
CA ILE A 429 -20.20 -46.99 -18.81
C ILE A 429 -20.03 -47.04 -17.28
N LYS A 430 -19.52 -48.14 -16.74
CA LYS A 430 -19.27 -48.23 -15.30
C LYS A 430 -18.14 -47.29 -14.87
N GLN A 431 -17.02 -47.30 -15.58
CA GLN A 431 -15.82 -46.56 -15.23
C GLN A 431 -15.94 -45.05 -15.49
N ASP A 432 -16.46 -44.67 -16.66
CA ASP A 432 -16.49 -43.29 -17.15
C ASP A 432 -17.86 -42.63 -16.98
N GLY A 433 -18.89 -43.41 -16.66
CA GLY A 433 -20.26 -42.95 -16.41
C GLY A 433 -20.68 -43.05 -14.95
N ILE A 434 -20.86 -44.27 -14.45
CA ILE A 434 -21.49 -44.52 -13.13
C ILE A 434 -20.62 -43.94 -12.02
N ILE A 435 -19.34 -44.31 -11.97
CA ILE A 435 -18.43 -43.85 -10.90
C ILE A 435 -18.33 -42.30 -10.85
N PRO A 436 -18.09 -41.59 -11.97
CA PRO A 436 -18.02 -40.13 -11.95
C PRO A 436 -19.35 -39.44 -11.60
N THR A 437 -20.49 -39.98 -12.05
CA THR A 437 -21.80 -39.41 -11.72
C THR A 437 -22.20 -39.65 -10.27
N GLU A 438 -21.85 -40.79 -9.67
CA GLU A 438 -22.00 -41.04 -8.23
C GLU A 438 -21.14 -40.08 -7.40
N ARG A 439 -19.88 -39.85 -7.80
CA ARG A 439 -19.03 -38.83 -7.17
C ARG A 439 -19.69 -37.46 -7.24
N ASN A 440 -20.27 -37.09 -8.37
CA ASN A 440 -20.97 -35.81 -8.50
C ASN A 440 -22.19 -35.69 -7.58
N LEU A 441 -22.91 -36.78 -7.27
CA LEU A 441 -23.97 -36.75 -6.25
C LEU A 441 -23.43 -36.44 -4.84
N VAL A 442 -22.21 -36.87 -4.52
CA VAL A 442 -21.54 -36.51 -3.25
C VAL A 442 -21.08 -35.05 -3.27
N VAL A 443 -20.45 -34.62 -4.37
CA VAL A 443 -19.95 -33.26 -4.54
C VAL A 443 -21.08 -32.22 -4.41
N VAL A 444 -22.23 -32.44 -5.04
CA VAL A 444 -23.34 -31.49 -4.93
C VAL A 444 -23.94 -31.44 -3.52
N LYS A 445 -23.90 -32.54 -2.75
CA LYS A 445 -24.29 -32.53 -1.33
C LYS A 445 -23.35 -31.66 -0.50
N GLN A 446 -22.05 -31.71 -0.77
CA GLN A 446 -21.06 -30.83 -0.13
C GLN A 446 -21.32 -29.36 -0.51
N MET A 447 -21.60 -29.07 -1.79
CA MET A 447 -21.99 -27.73 -2.24
C MET A 447 -23.27 -27.21 -1.57
N GLN A 448 -24.20 -28.09 -1.21
CA GLN A 448 -25.43 -27.71 -0.51
C GLN A 448 -25.20 -27.28 0.95
N ALA A 449 -24.13 -27.78 1.58
CA ALA A 449 -23.77 -27.41 2.94
C ALA A 449 -23.09 -26.03 3.04
N LEU A 450 -22.68 -25.45 1.91
CA LEU A 450 -21.98 -24.16 1.87
C LEU A 450 -22.96 -23.00 1.91
N ASN A 451 -22.60 -21.97 2.67
CA ASN A 451 -23.23 -20.65 2.55
C ASN A 451 -22.65 -19.93 1.32
N LEU A 452 -23.46 -19.68 0.30
CA LEU A 452 -23.02 -19.21 -1.01
C LEU A 452 -23.61 -17.84 -1.34
N LYS A 453 -22.96 -17.14 -2.27
CA LYS A 453 -23.53 -15.90 -2.83
C LYS A 453 -24.76 -16.22 -3.69
N PRO A 454 -25.67 -15.26 -3.91
CA PRO A 454 -26.85 -15.49 -4.76
C PRO A 454 -26.51 -16.03 -6.16
N GLU A 455 -25.42 -15.55 -6.76
CA GLU A 455 -24.93 -16.00 -8.07
C GLU A 455 -24.48 -17.48 -8.03
N ASP A 456 -23.65 -17.83 -7.04
CA ASP A 456 -23.17 -19.20 -6.81
C ASP A 456 -24.31 -20.18 -6.47
N VAL A 457 -25.35 -19.71 -5.75
CA VAL A 457 -26.55 -20.51 -5.43
C VAL A 457 -27.26 -20.97 -6.70
N LYS A 458 -27.40 -20.06 -7.68
CA LYS A 458 -28.05 -20.39 -8.96
C LYS A 458 -27.27 -21.46 -9.72
N GLU A 459 -25.96 -21.29 -9.86
CA GLU A 459 -25.09 -22.25 -10.53
C GLU A 459 -25.09 -23.61 -9.80
N ARG A 460 -25.06 -23.59 -8.46
CA ARG A 460 -25.13 -24.79 -7.62
C ARG A 460 -26.42 -25.56 -7.86
N ASP A 461 -27.56 -24.86 -7.95
CA ASP A 461 -28.86 -25.49 -8.18
C ASP A 461 -28.97 -26.13 -9.58
N GLU A 462 -28.35 -25.53 -10.59
CA GLU A 462 -28.20 -26.12 -11.93
C GLU A 462 -27.34 -27.40 -11.88
N LYS A 463 -26.20 -27.37 -11.18
CA LYS A 463 -25.36 -28.56 -10.98
C LYS A 463 -26.08 -29.68 -10.22
N ILE A 464 -26.95 -29.37 -9.26
CA ILE A 464 -27.79 -30.38 -8.59
C ILE A 464 -28.71 -31.06 -9.61
N LYS A 465 -29.41 -30.29 -10.44
CA LYS A 465 -30.31 -30.85 -11.48
C LYS A 465 -29.52 -31.72 -12.45
N LEU A 466 -28.38 -31.22 -12.92
CA LEU A 466 -27.49 -31.92 -13.84
C LEU A 466 -26.97 -33.23 -13.23
N SER A 467 -26.52 -33.22 -11.97
CA SER A 467 -26.01 -34.44 -11.30
C SER A 467 -27.03 -35.58 -11.29
N LYS A 468 -28.30 -35.27 -10.99
CA LYS A 468 -29.40 -36.23 -10.95
C LYS A 468 -29.76 -36.72 -12.36
N ALA A 469 -29.82 -35.81 -13.33
CA ALA A 469 -30.12 -36.13 -14.72
C ALA A 469 -29.04 -37.03 -15.32
N SER A 470 -27.76 -36.68 -15.14
CA SER A 470 -26.62 -37.45 -15.65
C SER A 470 -26.55 -38.84 -15.02
N TYR A 471 -26.69 -38.97 -13.69
CA TYR A 471 -26.71 -40.28 -13.04
C TYR A 471 -27.85 -41.17 -13.57
N ARG A 472 -29.06 -40.60 -13.70
CA ARG A 472 -30.21 -41.33 -14.25
C ARG A 472 -29.97 -41.78 -15.69
N ALA A 473 -29.45 -40.90 -16.54
CA ALA A 473 -29.15 -41.21 -17.94
C ALA A 473 -28.14 -42.36 -18.04
N VAL A 474 -27.03 -42.28 -17.29
CA VAL A 474 -25.99 -43.32 -17.26
C VAL A 474 -26.54 -44.66 -16.76
N MET A 475 -27.34 -44.67 -15.69
CA MET A 475 -27.92 -45.90 -15.16
C MET A 475 -28.90 -46.54 -16.13
N LEU A 476 -29.66 -45.74 -16.89
CA LEU A 476 -30.53 -46.24 -17.96
C LEU A 476 -29.73 -46.78 -19.14
N MET A 477 -28.66 -46.09 -19.58
CA MET A 477 -27.73 -46.60 -20.60
C MET A 477 -27.14 -47.95 -20.21
N TYR A 478 -26.67 -48.08 -18.95
CA TYR A 478 -26.13 -49.34 -18.45
C TYR A 478 -27.16 -50.47 -18.47
N ARG A 479 -28.40 -50.20 -18.05
CA ARG A 479 -29.50 -51.17 -18.05
C ARG A 479 -29.90 -51.58 -19.47
N ASP A 480 -29.95 -50.64 -20.40
CA ASP A 480 -30.31 -50.89 -21.81
C ASP A 480 -29.30 -51.83 -22.47
N ILE A 481 -28.00 -51.56 -22.30
CA ILE A 481 -26.94 -52.45 -22.83
C ILE A 481 -26.93 -53.80 -22.13
N LYS A 482 -27.21 -53.85 -20.81
CA LYS A 482 -27.21 -55.10 -20.05
C LYS A 482 -28.37 -56.03 -20.43
N ALA A 483 -29.56 -55.48 -20.70
CA ALA A 483 -30.81 -56.23 -20.80
C ALA A 483 -30.97 -57.10 -22.07
N ASP A 484 -30.06 -57.03 -23.06
CA ASP A 484 -30.11 -57.75 -24.36
C ASP A 484 -31.41 -57.59 -25.18
N SER A 485 -32.38 -56.82 -24.68
CA SER A 485 -33.60 -56.47 -25.39
C SER A 485 -33.41 -55.12 -26.06
N THR A 486 -33.44 -55.07 -27.38
CA THR A 486 -33.15 -53.90 -28.22
C THR A 486 -34.01 -52.64 -27.97
N TYR A 487 -35.03 -52.70 -27.11
CA TYR A 487 -36.00 -51.59 -26.97
C TYR A 487 -36.57 -51.36 -25.56
N ARG A 488 -36.14 -52.10 -24.52
CA ARG A 488 -36.83 -52.01 -23.21
C ARG A 488 -36.61 -50.68 -22.49
N TYR A 489 -35.41 -50.10 -22.59
CA TYR A 489 -35.09 -48.83 -21.94
C TYR A 489 -34.71 -47.72 -22.93
N SER A 490 -34.52 -48.03 -24.22
CA SER A 490 -34.04 -47.08 -25.24
C SER A 490 -34.78 -45.73 -25.29
N LYS A 491 -36.13 -45.73 -25.22
CA LYS A 491 -36.92 -44.49 -25.15
C LYS A 491 -36.64 -43.69 -23.87
N GLN A 492 -36.58 -44.36 -22.72
CA GLN A 492 -36.29 -43.74 -21.43
C GLN A 492 -34.85 -43.21 -21.37
N THR A 493 -33.89 -43.95 -21.93
CA THR A 493 -32.50 -43.56 -22.07
C THR A 493 -32.37 -42.30 -22.92
N SER A 494 -33.00 -42.27 -24.10
CA SER A 494 -33.01 -41.11 -25.00
C SER A 494 -33.61 -39.86 -24.33
N THR A 495 -34.76 -40.01 -23.65
CA THR A 495 -35.37 -38.90 -22.89
C THR A 495 -34.46 -38.41 -21.76
N ALA A 496 -33.84 -39.31 -21.00
CA ALA A 496 -32.95 -38.95 -19.89
C ALA A 496 -31.69 -38.23 -20.39
N ILE A 497 -31.12 -38.66 -21.52
CA ILE A 497 -30.02 -37.99 -22.22
C ILE A 497 -30.45 -36.60 -22.70
N GLY A 498 -31.64 -36.49 -23.30
CA GLY A 498 -32.21 -35.21 -23.74
C GLY A 498 -32.32 -34.21 -22.59
N SER A 499 -32.76 -34.63 -21.40
CA SER A 499 -32.80 -33.79 -20.21
C SER A 499 -31.42 -33.31 -19.75
N VAL A 500 -30.35 -34.11 -19.92
CA VAL A 500 -28.98 -33.68 -19.63
C VAL A 500 -28.56 -32.55 -20.57
N PHE A 501 -28.82 -32.69 -21.87
CA PHE A 501 -28.50 -31.65 -22.86
C PHE A 501 -29.33 -30.38 -22.68
N GLU A 502 -30.62 -30.51 -22.35
CA GLU A 502 -31.46 -29.35 -22.06
C GLU A 502 -30.92 -28.52 -20.89
N ILE A 503 -30.38 -29.18 -19.86
CA ILE A 503 -29.77 -28.49 -18.71
C ILE A 503 -28.41 -27.86 -19.08
N LEU A 504 -27.62 -28.51 -19.93
CA LEU A 504 -26.29 -28.03 -20.32
C LEU A 504 -26.29 -26.84 -21.27
N TYR A 505 -27.34 -26.71 -22.09
CA TYR A 505 -27.44 -25.68 -23.15
C TYR A 505 -28.51 -24.63 -22.88
N LYS A 506 -29.00 -24.54 -21.63
CA LYS A 506 -29.87 -23.47 -21.15
C LYS A 506 -29.05 -22.31 -20.62
#